data_AF-A0A8J8Q2X4-F1
#
_entry.id   AF-A0A8J8Q2X4-F1
#
_cell.length_a   1.000
_cell.length_b   1.000
_cell.length_c   1.000
_cell.angle_alpha   90.00
_cell.angle_beta   90.00
_cell.angle_gamma   90.00
#
_symmetry.space_group_name_H-M   'P 1'
#
loop_
_entity.id
_entity.type
_entity.pdbx_description
1 polymer ?
#
loop_
_entity_poly.entity_id
_entity_poly.type
_entity_poly.pdbx_seq_one_letter_code
_entity_poly.pdbx_strand_id
1 'polypeptide(L)'
;MTQLTIPPDADEERATKLVQEHVEIGDVVEVRNQERTEGDAFDVTGTVTGVEPGYLELDERPPAEGSVRYDEIHTITKIDSE
;
A
#
# COMPACT_ATOMS: atom_id res chain seq x y z
N MET A 1 5.88 11.67 8.53
CA MET A 1 4.75 10.72 8.69
C MET A 1 3.46 11.29 8.10
N THR A 2 3.01 10.75 6.96
CA THR A 2 1.78 11.16 6.27
C THR A 2 0.91 9.94 5.99
N GLN A 3 -0.42 10.06 6.18
CA GLN A 3 -1.36 8.96 5.99
C GLN A 3 -2.32 9.25 4.84
N LEU A 4 -2.54 8.23 4.00
CA LEU A 4 -3.53 8.19 2.94
C LEU A 4 -4.52 7.06 3.24
N THR A 5 -5.82 7.38 3.23
CA THR A 5 -6.88 6.37 3.28
C THR A 5 -7.46 6.22 1.88
N ILE A 6 -7.45 5.00 1.35
CA ILE A 6 -8.06 4.70 0.06
C ILE A 6 -9.56 4.52 0.30
N PRO A 7 -10.43 5.29 -0.37
CA PRO A 7 -11.87 5.10 -0.24
C PRO A 7 -12.27 3.68 -0.69
N PRO A 8 -13.16 2.98 0.03
CA PRO A 8 -13.60 1.64 -0.37
C PRO A 8 -14.36 1.62 -1.69
N ASP A 9 -14.93 2.75 -2.11
CA ASP A 9 -15.59 2.95 -3.40
C ASP A 9 -14.63 3.50 -4.49
N ALA A 10 -13.32 3.57 -4.24
CA ALA A 10 -12.37 4.02 -5.24
C ALA A 10 -12.05 2.88 -6.20
N ASP A 11 -12.35 3.07 -7.49
CA ASP A 11 -11.91 2.15 -8.53
C ASP A 11 -10.38 2.07 -8.59
N GLU A 12 -9.85 0.96 -9.13
CA GLU A 12 -8.42 0.65 -9.23
C GLU A 12 -7.59 1.82 -9.80
N GLU A 13 -8.09 2.51 -10.83
CA GLU A 13 -7.42 3.68 -11.43
C GLU A 13 -7.31 4.84 -10.44
N ARG A 14 -8.37 5.10 -9.68
CA ARG A 14 -8.41 6.19 -8.70
C ARG A 14 -7.54 5.87 -7.49
N ALA A 15 -7.57 4.63 -7.03
CA ALA A 15 -6.71 4.16 -5.95
C ALA A 15 -5.23 4.24 -6.37
N THR A 16 -4.89 3.75 -7.56
CA THR A 16 -3.54 3.85 -8.15
C THR A 16 -3.03 5.28 -8.14
N LYS A 17 -3.86 6.23 -8.62
CA LYS A 17 -3.47 7.64 -8.68
C LYS A 17 -3.22 8.22 -7.29
N LEU A 18 -4.10 7.94 -6.33
CA LEU A 18 -3.92 8.42 -4.95
C LEU A 18 -2.63 7.89 -4.33
N VAL A 19 -2.30 6.62 -4.56
CA VAL A 19 -1.06 6.04 -4.05
C VAL A 19 0.16 6.64 -4.73
N GLN A 20 0.17 6.75 -6.07
CA GLN A 20 1.25 7.39 -6.82
C GLN A 20 1.48 8.85 -6.42
N GLU A 21 0.43 9.59 -6.06
CA GLU A 21 0.55 10.96 -5.56
C GLU A 21 1.05 11.04 -4.11
N HIS A 22 0.98 9.94 -3.35
CA HIS A 22 1.31 9.91 -1.92
C HIS A 22 2.64 9.24 -1.58
N VAL A 23 3.08 8.25 -2.38
CA VAL A 23 4.29 7.48 -2.15
C VAL A 23 5.23 7.56 -3.34
N GLU A 24 6.54 7.60 -3.07
CA GLU A 24 7.60 7.58 -4.06
C GLU A 24 8.48 6.35 -3.88
N ILE A 25 9.17 5.93 -4.94
CA ILE A 25 10.14 4.84 -4.86
C ILE A 25 11.27 5.22 -3.89
N GLY A 26 11.53 4.37 -2.91
CA GLY A 26 12.46 4.60 -1.80
C GLY A 26 11.79 5.01 -0.49
N ASP A 27 10.49 5.32 -0.50
CA ASP A 27 9.75 5.59 0.74
C ASP A 27 9.47 4.31 1.53
N VAL A 28 9.57 4.39 2.85
CA VAL A 28 9.08 3.32 3.73
C VAL A 28 7.62 3.58 4.07
N VAL A 29 6.78 2.58 3.83
CA VAL A 29 5.33 2.69 4.05
C VAL A 29 4.81 1.51 4.85
N GLU A 30 3.79 1.79 5.66
CA GLU A 30 2.96 0.80 6.32
C GLU A 30 1.60 0.76 5.63
N VAL A 31 1.21 -0.43 5.19
CA VAL A 31 0.00 -0.69 4.45
C VAL A 31 -0.92 -1.54 5.31
N ARG A 32 -2.10 -1.00 5.62
CA ARG A 32 -3.14 -1.69 6.36
C ARG A 32 -4.18 -2.23 5.40
N ASN A 33 -4.32 -3.56 5.35
CA ASN A 33 -5.29 -4.22 4.50
C ASN A 33 -6.71 -4.17 5.08
N GLN A 34 -7.71 -4.17 4.22
CA GLN A 34 -9.10 -4.35 4.63
C GLN A 34 -9.28 -5.72 5.30
N GLU A 35 -10.05 -5.77 6.38
CA GLU A 35 -10.38 -7.01 7.09
C GLU A 35 -10.94 -8.04 6.10
N ARG A 36 -10.14 -9.06 5.74
CA ARG A 36 -10.74 -10.29 5.20
C ARG A 36 -11.55 -10.88 6.34
N THR A 37 -12.80 -11.24 6.06
CA THR A 37 -13.77 -11.77 7.02
C THR A 37 -13.28 -13.03 7.78
N GLU A 38 -12.11 -13.58 7.42
CA GLU A 38 -11.49 -14.76 8.02
C GLU A 38 -9.96 -14.58 8.22
N GLY A 39 -9.51 -13.45 8.76
CA GLY A 39 -8.13 -13.30 9.21
C GLY A 39 -7.85 -11.88 9.66
N ASP A 40 -7.22 -11.73 10.82
CA ASP A 40 -6.83 -10.47 11.43
C ASP A 40 -6.34 -9.45 10.39
N ALA A 41 -6.72 -8.18 10.52
CA ALA A 41 -6.12 -7.12 9.73
C ALA A 41 -4.60 -7.15 9.98
N PHE A 42 -3.82 -7.47 8.94
CA PHE A 42 -2.37 -7.45 9.02
C PHE A 42 -1.86 -6.12 8.45
N ASP A 43 -1.06 -5.43 9.26
CA ASP A 43 -0.27 -4.28 8.83
C ASP A 43 1.00 -4.80 8.13
N VAL A 44 1.27 -4.31 6.92
CA VAL A 44 2.41 -4.69 6.09
C VAL A 44 3.34 -3.48 5.98
N THR A 45 4.56 -3.59 6.51
CA THR A 45 5.59 -2.54 6.37
C THR A 45 6.64 -2.96 5.35
N GLY A 46 7.05 -2.04 4.49
CA GLY A 46 8.16 -2.26 3.56
C GLY A 46 8.55 -1.00 2.79
N THR A 47 9.66 -1.10 2.04
CA THR A 47 10.18 0.01 1.23
C THR A 47 9.61 -0.03 -0.17
N VAL A 48 9.01 1.05 -0.66
CA VAL A 48 8.45 1.13 -2.01
C VAL A 48 9.56 0.96 -3.06
N THR A 49 9.48 -0.11 -3.84
CA THR A 49 10.42 -0.37 -4.95
C THR A 49 9.81 -0.09 -6.31
N GLY A 50 8.49 -0.17 -6.39
CA GLY A 50 7.72 0.02 -7.61
C GLY A 50 6.28 0.41 -7.31
N VAL A 51 5.71 1.23 -8.18
CA VAL A 51 4.33 1.69 -8.08
C VAL A 51 3.63 1.39 -9.40
N GLU A 52 2.99 0.23 -9.48
CA GLU A 52 2.39 -0.32 -10.69
C GLU A 52 0.87 -0.11 -10.71
N PRO A 53 0.24 -0.06 -11.89
CA PRO A 53 -1.22 0.02 -11.97
C PRO A 53 -1.85 -1.21 -11.31
N GLY A 54 -2.58 -0.99 -10.22
CA GLY A 54 -3.26 -2.03 -9.44
C GLY A 54 -2.49 -2.61 -8.25
N TYR A 55 -1.18 -2.37 -8.11
CA TYR A 55 -0.42 -2.85 -6.96
C TYR A 55 0.83 -2.02 -6.61
N LEU A 56 1.19 -2.06 -5.32
CA LEU A 56 2.42 -1.48 -4.78
C LEU A 56 3.46 -2.59 -4.56
N GLU A 57 4.69 -2.38 -5.03
CA GLU A 57 5.82 -3.27 -4.74
C GLU A 57 6.60 -2.76 -3.54
N LEU A 58 6.80 -3.63 -2.56
CA LEU A 58 7.55 -3.37 -1.36
C LEU A 58 8.76 -4.32 -1.28
N ASP A 59 9.98 -3.76 -1.19
CA ASP A 59 11.18 -4.50 -0.76
C ASP A 59 11.00 -4.95 0.69
N GLU A 60 11.68 -6.03 1.07
CA GLU A 60 11.60 -6.75 2.36
C GLU A 60 10.55 -7.88 2.43
N ARG A 61 9.90 -8.22 1.31
CA ARG A 61 8.96 -9.36 1.21
C ARG A 61 9.34 -10.31 0.06
N PRO A 62 9.06 -11.62 0.16
CA PRO A 62 9.22 -12.52 -0.96
C PRO A 62 8.26 -12.12 -2.10
N PRO A 63 8.62 -12.32 -3.38
CA PRO A 63 7.87 -11.81 -4.55
C PRO A 63 6.43 -12.36 -4.69
N ALA A 64 6.06 -13.39 -3.92
CA ALA A 64 4.68 -13.87 -3.83
C ALA A 64 3.79 -13.03 -2.87
N GLU A 65 4.41 -12.19 -2.04
CA GLU A 65 3.80 -11.43 -0.93
C GLU A 65 4.24 -9.95 -0.86
N GLY A 66 5.13 -9.53 -1.77
CA GLY A 66 5.68 -8.16 -1.86
C GLY A 66 4.88 -7.22 -2.74
N SER A 67 3.87 -7.72 -3.45
CA SER A 67 2.93 -6.91 -4.23
C SER A 67 1.60 -6.80 -3.49
N VAL A 68 1.26 -5.60 -3.01
CA VAL A 68 -0.01 -5.34 -2.33
C VAL A 68 -0.97 -4.65 -3.29
N ARG A 69 -2.14 -5.25 -3.53
CA ARG A 69 -3.14 -4.70 -4.46
C ARG A 69 -3.87 -3.52 -3.85
N TYR A 70 -4.10 -2.46 -4.63
CA TYR A 70 -4.78 -1.26 -4.12
C TYR A 70 -6.20 -1.53 -3.60
N ASP A 71 -6.91 -2.49 -4.20
CA ASP A 71 -8.25 -2.90 -3.78
C ASP A 71 -8.27 -3.59 -2.40
N GLU A 72 -7.13 -4.16 -1.98
CA GLU A 72 -6.97 -4.79 -0.67
C GLU A 72 -6.48 -3.80 0.39
N ILE A 73 -5.99 -2.63 -0.03
CA ILE A 73 -5.46 -1.59 0.84
C ILE A 73 -6.59 -0.70 1.36
N HIS A 74 -6.68 -0.59 2.68
CA HIS A 74 -7.54 0.40 3.32
C HIS A 74 -6.77 1.71 3.58
N THR A 75 -5.55 1.58 4.10
CA THR A 75 -4.75 2.73 4.55
C THR A 75 -3.28 2.53 4.22
N ILE A 76 -2.62 3.59 3.76
CA ILE A 76 -1.17 3.67 3.58
C ILE A 76 -0.62 4.78 4.47
N THR A 77 0.32 4.46 5.33
CA THR A 77 1.01 5.41 6.20
C THR A 77 2.47 5.47 5.79
N LYS A 78 2.92 6.61 5.27
CA LYS A 78 4.33 6.88 4.99
C LYS A 78 5.07 7.11 6.30
N ILE A 79 6.02 6.24 6.58
CA ILE A 79 6.93 6.30 7.71
C ILE A 79 8.20 6.93 7.14
N ASP A 80 8.33 8.25 7.27
CA ASP A 80 9.56 8.97 6.88
C ASP A 80 10.80 8.18 7.30
N SER A 81 11.64 7.83 6.34
CA SER A 81 12.99 7.38 6.63
C SER A 81 13.86 8.63 6.65
N GLU A 82 14.34 8.98 7.84
CA GLU A 82 15.26 10.11 8.07
C GLU A 82 16.50 10.09 7.17
#